data_AF-A0A1H4PXP9-F1
#
_entry.id   AF-A0A1H4PXP9-F1
#
_cell.length_a   1.000
_cell.length_b   1.000
_cell.length_c   1.000
_cell.angle_alpha   90.00
_cell.angle_beta   90.00
_cell.angle_gamma   90.00
#
_symmetry.space_group_name_H-M   'P 1'
#
loop_
_entity.id
_entity.type
_entity.pdbx_description
1 polymer ?
#
loop_
_entity_poly.entity_id
_entity_poly.type
_entity_poly.pdbx_seq_one_letter_code
_entity_poly.pdbx_strand_id
1 'polypeptide(L)' 'MALDTATRFADPDAAYRLIVEAHRGLDETQSRKLDAALILVLANQIGDLAILQEALALARAAIGPSRPEAAP' A
#
# COMPACT_ATOMS: atom_id res chain seq x y z
N MET A 1 -4.40 4.53 18.63
CA MET A 1 -4.18 5.94 18.19
C MET A 1 -4.75 6.06 16.78
N ALA A 2 -5.26 7.22 16.34
CA ALA A 2 -5.89 7.34 15.01
C ALA A 2 -4.84 7.33 13.89
N LEU A 3 -5.18 6.79 12.72
CA LEU A 3 -4.32 6.82 11.54
C LEU A 3 -4.15 8.25 11.01
N ASP A 4 -2.90 8.67 10.82
CA ASP A 4 -2.55 9.92 10.15
C ASP A 4 -2.16 9.66 8.69
N THR A 5 -2.85 10.29 7.75
CA THR A 5 -2.64 10.15 6.30
C THR A 5 -1.86 11.31 5.70
N ALA A 6 -1.40 12.28 6.51
CA ALA A 6 -0.53 13.34 6.04
C ALA A 6 0.81 12.75 5.54
N THR A 7 1.41 13.39 4.53
CA THR A 7 2.75 12.99 4.10
C THR A 7 3.74 13.21 5.23
N ARG A 8 4.46 12.14 5.61
CA ARG A 8 5.50 12.18 6.64
C ARG A 8 6.90 12.17 6.06
N PHE A 9 7.02 12.09 4.73
CA PHE A 9 8.29 12.12 4.04
C PHE A 9 8.71 13.56 3.77
N ALA A 10 9.97 13.89 4.08
CA ALA A 10 10.57 15.16 3.70
C ALA A 10 10.64 15.32 2.16
N ASP A 11 10.76 14.20 1.45
CA ASP A 11 10.71 14.12 -0.01
C ASP A 11 9.78 12.96 -0.43
N PRO A 12 8.51 13.25 -0.72
CA PRO A 12 7.54 12.25 -1.18
C PRO A 12 7.93 11.60 -2.51
N ASP A 13 8.58 12.34 -3.40
CA ASP A 13 8.96 11.84 -4.72
C ASP A 13 10.11 10.83 -4.62
N ALA A 14 11.07 11.08 -3.72
CA ALA A 14 12.14 10.13 -3.42
C ALA A 14 11.57 8.83 -2.82
N ALA A 15 10.62 8.93 -1.90
CA ALA A 15 9.96 7.77 -1.31
C ALA A 15 9.20 6.94 -2.36
N TYR A 16 8.44 7.59 -3.24
CA TYR A 16 7.75 6.93 -4.34
C TYR A 16 8.73 6.24 -5.31
N ARG A 17 9.81 6.94 -5.67
CA ARG A 17 10.84 6.41 -6.56
C ARG A 17 11.49 5.14 -6.01
N LEU A 18 11.76 5.08 -4.70
CA LEU A 18 12.31 3.87 -4.07
C LEU A 18 11.38 2.67 -4.22
N ILE A 19 10.08 2.87 -4.06
CA ILE A 19 9.07 1.80 -4.23
C ILE A 19 9.03 1.34 -5.69
N VAL A 20 9.03 2.27 -6.65
CA VAL A 20 9.03 1.93 -8.09
C VAL A 20 10.30 1.18 -8.49
N GLU A 21 11.46 1.64 -8.05
CA GLU A 21 12.74 0.98 -8.34
C GLU A 21 12.83 -0.42 -7.73
N ALA A 22 12.21 -0.65 -6.56
CA ALA A 22 12.14 -1.97 -5.96
C ALA A 22 11.40 -3.01 -6.82
N HIS A 23 10.48 -2.55 -7.69
CA HIS A 23 9.76 -3.40 -8.63
C HIS A 23 10.50 -3.64 -9.95
N ARG A 24 11.60 -2.93 -10.20
CA ARG A 24 12.30 -2.97 -11.49
C ARG A 24 12.89 -4.35 -11.75
N GLY A 25 12.48 -4.96 -12.87
CA GLY A 25 12.94 -6.30 -13.26
C GLY A 25 12.17 -7.45 -12.61
N LEU A 26 11.11 -7.16 -11.83
CA LEU A 26 10.19 -8.17 -11.32
C LEU A 26 9.07 -8.45 -12.31
N ASP A 27 8.66 -9.71 -12.41
CA ASP A 27 7.40 -10.06 -13.04
C ASP A 27 6.19 -9.71 -12.14
N GLU A 28 4.98 -9.81 -12.67
CA GLU A 28 3.75 -9.47 -11.94
C GLU A 28 3.57 -10.29 -10.65
N THR A 29 3.99 -11.55 -10.65
CA THR A 29 3.87 -12.42 -9.48
C THR A 29 4.90 -12.07 -8.42
N GLN A 30 6.13 -11.75 -8.82
CA GLN A 30 7.19 -11.28 -7.95
C GLN A 30 6.85 -9.90 -7.38
N SER A 31 6.30 -9.00 -8.18
CA SER A 31 5.79 -7.70 -7.78
C SER A 31 4.76 -7.82 -6.66
N ARG A 32 3.73 -8.67 -6.83
CA ARG A 32 2.75 -8.95 -5.77
C ARG A 32 3.36 -9.54 -4.50
N LYS A 33 4.39 -10.38 -4.63
CA LYS A 33 5.10 -10.95 -3.47
C LYS A 33 5.88 -9.87 -2.72
N LEU A 34 6.54 -8.95 -3.45
CA LEU A 34 7.23 -7.80 -2.89
C LEU A 34 6.25 -6.92 -2.12
N ASP A 35 5.11 -6.57 -2.72
CA ASP A 35 4.08 -5.77 -2.07
C ASP A 35 3.56 -6.41 -0.78
N ALA A 36 3.24 -7.71 -0.81
CA ALA A 36 2.77 -8.42 0.38
C ALA A 36 3.83 -8.45 1.49
N ALA A 37 5.10 -8.68 1.14
CA ALA A 37 6.21 -8.65 2.10
C ALA A 37 6.42 -7.26 2.69
N LEU A 38 6.39 -6.21 1.85
CA LEU A 38 6.52 -4.82 2.27
C LEU A 38 5.40 -4.42 3.23
N ILE A 39 4.15 -4.75 2.92
CA ILE A 39 2.99 -4.50 3.79
C ILE A 39 3.18 -5.15 5.16
N LEU A 40 3.64 -6.42 5.22
CA LEU A 40 3.86 -7.12 6.48
C LEU A 40 4.99 -6.48 7.31
N VAL A 41 6.08 -6.08 6.68
CA VAL A 41 7.19 -5.37 7.36
C VAL A 41 6.69 -4.05 7.96
N LEU A 42 5.95 -3.26 7.18
CA LEU A 42 5.41 -1.98 7.64
C LEU A 42 4.35 -2.17 8.74
N ALA A 43 3.47 -3.16 8.62
CA ALA A 43 2.49 -3.48 9.66
C ALA A 43 3.16 -3.87 10.98
N ASN A 44 4.21 -4.68 10.92
CA ASN A 44 5.01 -5.05 12.09
C ASN A 44 5.72 -3.84 12.70
N GLN A 45 6.23 -2.92 11.88
CA GLN A 45 6.87 -1.68 12.33
C GLN A 45 5.88 -0.73 13.03
N ILE A 46 4.62 -0.70 12.61
CA ILE A 46 3.55 0.09 13.25
C ILE A 46 3.16 -0.53 14.60
N GLY A 47 2.98 -1.85 14.65
CA GLY A 47 2.71 -2.58 15.89
C GLY A 47 1.34 -2.34 16.54
N ASP A 48 0.43 -1.63 15.88
CA ASP A 48 -0.93 -1.32 16.36
C ASP A 48 -1.99 -1.86 15.39
N LEU A 49 -2.81 -2.79 15.87
CA LEU A 49 -3.87 -3.44 15.09
C LEU A 49 -4.98 -2.45 14.69
N ALA A 50 -5.29 -1.44 15.52
CA ALA A 50 -6.31 -0.45 15.20
C ALA A 50 -5.90 0.41 14.00
N ILE A 51 -4.63 0.83 13.97
CA ILE A 51 -4.06 1.59 12.84
C ILE A 51 -4.09 0.73 11.57
N LEU A 52 -3.76 -0.56 11.67
CA LEU A 52 -3.83 -1.48 10.53
C LEU A 52 -5.27 -1.63 9.99
N GLN A 53 -6.26 -1.73 10.87
CA GLN A 53 -7.67 -1.81 10.47
C GLN A 53 -8.14 -0.54 9.76
N GLU A 54 -7.81 0.63 10.28
CA GLU A 54 -8.12 1.92 9.65
C GLU A 54 -7.44 2.05 8.27
N ALA A 55 -6.17 1.65 8.16
CA ALA A 55 -5.42 1.69 6.91
C ALA A 55 -6.05 0.78 5.84
N LEU A 56 -6.46 -0.43 6.21
CA LEU A 56 -7.15 -1.36 5.32
C LEU A 56 -8.51 -0.82 4.85
N ALA A 57 -9.26 -0.15 5.74
CA ALA A 57 -10.53 0.47 5.38
C ALA A 57 -10.33 1.59 4.35
N LEU A 58 -9.33 2.46 4.54
CA LEU A 58 -8.99 3.51 3.59
C LEU A 58 -8.50 2.96 2.24
N ALA A 59 -7.62 1.95 2.26
CA ALA A 59 -7.13 1.32 1.04
C ALA A 59 -8.28 0.71 0.21
N ARG A 60 -9.26 0.07 0.87
CA ARG A 60 -10.47 -0.44 0.21
C ARG A 60 -11.36 0.66 -0.36
N ALA A 61 -11.47 1.80 0.32
CA ALA A 61 -12.24 2.94 -0.18
C ALA A 61 -11.58 3.57 -1.42
N ALA A 62 -10.24 3.61 -1.46
CA ALA A 62 -9.46 4.20 -2.55
C ALA A 62 -9.60 3.47 -3.90
N ILE A 63 -9.81 2.14 -3.87
CA ILE A 63 -10.00 1.34 -5.08
C ILE A 63 -11.43 1.39 -5.63
N GLY A 64 -12.37 2.02 -4.91
CA GLY A 64 -13.79 2.09 -5.27
C GLY A 64 -14.48 0.72 -5.36
N PRO A 65 -15.82 0.65 -5.51
CA PRO A 65 -16.43 -0.56 -6.02
C PRO A 65 -15.87 -0.77 -7.43
N SER A 66 -15.17 -1.88 -7.65
CA SER A 66 -14.84 -2.35 -9.00
C SER A 66 -16.13 -2.24 -9.81
N ARG A 67 -16.23 -1.31 -10.76
CA ARG A 67 -17.41 -1.24 -11.62
C ARG A 67 -17.51 -2.64 -12.25
N PRO A 68 -18.59 -3.41 -12.01
CA PRO A 68 -18.72 -4.70 -12.65
C PRO A 68 -18.58 -4.45 -14.14
N GLU A 69 -17.60 -5.12 -14.74
CA GLU A 69 -17.39 -5.17 -16.18
C GLU A 69 -18.76 -5.44 -16.80
N ALA A 70 -19.31 -4.44 -17.49
CA ALA A 70 -20.57 -4.59 -18.18
C ALA A 70 -20.36 -5.67 -19.23
N ALA A 71 -20.83 -6.87 -18.94
CA ALA A 71 -20.89 -7.97 -19.89
C ALA A 71 -21.74 -7.52 -21.11
N PRO A 72 -21.37 -7.95 -22.33
CA PRO A 72 -21.87 -7.40 -23.59
C PRO A 72 -23.36 -7.59 -23.83
#